data_AF-A0A9K3GW26-F1
#
_entry.id   AF-A0A9K3GW26-F1
#
_cell.length_a   1.000
_cell.length_b   1.000
_cell.length_c   1.000
_cell.angle_alpha   90.00
_cell.angle_beta   90.00
_cell.angle_gamma   90.00
#
_symmetry.space_group_name_H-M   'P 1'
#
loop_
_entity.id
_entity.type
_entity.pdbx_description
1 polymer ?
#
loop_
_entity_poly.entity_id
_entity_poly.type
_entity_poly.pdbx_seq_one_letter_code
_entity_poly.pdbx_strand_id
1 'polypeptide(L)'
;MLKTKQTEKKAFATLTSHLKEVVECDIKMLELKKFNIIIIPMIERKHFYLICFDLENAKVEVIENMVSNSGFYRMSAGTKFKETGTPCKVKNYMVGYLKAMEHPSAARMAVATLTKKKMEWATSDNFNDCGVFTMRHMEMYKGSDIEFECGFST
;
A
#
# COMPACT_ATOMS: atom_id res chain seq x y z
N MET A 1 11.91 -3.39 26.40
CA MET A 1 12.09 -2.03 25.84
C MET A 1 10.73 -1.52 25.37
N LEU A 2 10.14 -0.52 26.03
CA LEU A 2 8.87 0.08 25.60
C LEU A 2 9.08 0.69 24.22
N LYS A 3 8.47 0.10 23.17
CA LYS A 3 8.49 0.67 21.82
C LYS A 3 7.89 2.08 21.90
N THR A 4 8.68 3.10 21.62
CA THR A 4 8.20 4.48 21.54
C THR A 4 7.03 4.53 20.56
N LYS A 5 5.91 5.15 20.95
CA LYS A 5 4.73 5.25 20.08
C LYS A 5 5.13 5.92 18.75
N GLN A 6 4.80 5.28 17.64
CA GLN A 6 5.01 5.85 16.31
C GLN A 6 4.14 7.09 16.14
N THR A 7 4.73 8.18 15.69
CA THR A 7 4.04 9.41 15.32
C THR A 7 3.92 9.51 13.80
N GLU A 8 2.95 10.30 13.32
CA GLU A 8 2.79 10.61 11.91
C GLU A 8 4.07 11.17 11.28
N LYS A 9 4.71 12.15 11.95
CA LYS A 9 6.00 12.72 11.51
C LYS A 9 7.10 11.66 11.37
N LYS A 10 7.22 10.74 12.33
CA LYS A 10 8.24 9.68 12.28
C LYS A 10 7.97 8.68 11.18
N ALA A 11 6.71 8.29 10.99
CA ALA A 11 6.31 7.36 9.93
C ALA A 11 6.53 7.95 8.53
N PHE A 12 6.17 9.22 8.33
CA PHE A 12 6.42 9.95 7.09
C PHE A 12 7.92 10.05 6.78
N ALA A 13 8.75 10.37 7.78
CA ALA A 13 10.20 10.42 7.62
C ALA A 13 10.79 9.05 7.25
N THR A 14 10.26 7.97 7.84
CA THR A 14 10.69 6.58 7.54
C THR A 14 10.37 6.23 6.08
N LEU A 15 9.13 6.48 5.63
CA LEU A 15 8.73 6.26 4.23
C LEU A 15 9.64 7.04 3.26
N THR A 16 9.88 8.32 3.56
CA THR A 16 10.73 9.18 2.73
C THR A 16 12.17 8.66 2.66
N SER A 17 12.73 8.15 3.77
CA SER A 17 14.07 7.56 3.80
C SER A 17 14.14 6.30 2.93
N HIS A 18 13.19 5.38 3.07
CA HIS A 18 13.19 4.15 2.28
C HIS A 18 12.99 4.42 0.79
N LEU A 19 12.15 5.40 0.41
CA LEU A 19 12.02 5.78 -1.00
C LEU A 19 13.34 6.28 -1.58
N LYS A 20 14.14 7.02 -0.81
CA LYS A 20 15.49 7.44 -1.21
C LYS A 20 16.44 6.27 -1.40
N GLU A 21 16.37 5.27 -0.54
CA GLU A 21 17.18 4.06 -0.68
C GLU A 21 16.77 3.25 -1.92
N VAL A 22 15.47 3.07 -2.15
CA VAL A 22 14.92 2.28 -3.29
C VAL A 22 15.30 2.88 -4.64
N VAL A 23 15.33 4.21 -4.76
CA VAL A 23 15.71 4.88 -6.01
C VAL A 23 17.18 5.28 -6.06
N GLU A 24 18.01 4.70 -5.18
CA GLU A 24 19.46 4.93 -5.13
C GLU A 24 19.84 6.42 -5.00
N CYS A 25 18.99 7.20 -4.33
CA CYS A 25 19.12 8.65 -4.19
C CYS A 25 19.16 9.43 -5.53
N ASP A 26 18.71 8.85 -6.64
CA ASP A 26 18.50 9.57 -7.90
C ASP A 26 17.37 10.59 -7.73
N ILE A 27 17.72 11.87 -7.80
CA ILE A 27 16.82 13.01 -7.61
C ILE A 27 15.65 12.98 -8.61
N LYS A 28 15.88 12.59 -9.87
CA LYS A 28 14.83 12.52 -10.89
C LYS A 28 13.87 11.36 -10.63
N MET A 29 14.37 10.27 -10.05
CA MET A 29 13.54 9.13 -9.68
C MET A 29 12.75 9.37 -8.38
N LEU A 30 13.28 10.20 -7.46
CA LEU A 30 12.56 10.63 -6.24
C LEU A 30 11.28 11.41 -6.54
N GLU A 31 11.22 12.09 -7.69
CA GLU A 31 9.99 12.74 -8.12
C GLU A 31 8.88 11.73 -8.43
N LEU A 32 9.20 10.44 -8.60
CA LEU A 32 8.31 9.32 -8.94
C LEU A 32 7.49 9.48 -10.24
N LYS A 33 7.70 10.55 -11.01
CA LYS A 33 6.97 10.88 -12.24
C LYS A 33 7.09 9.84 -13.36
N LYS A 34 8.10 8.95 -13.29
CA LYS A 34 8.33 7.87 -14.26
C LYS A 34 7.58 6.58 -13.92
N PHE A 35 6.92 6.51 -12.77
CA PHE A 35 6.22 5.32 -12.32
C PHE A 35 4.71 5.55 -12.37
N ASN A 36 3.98 4.61 -12.96
CA ASN A 36 2.51 4.62 -12.95
C ASN A 36 1.97 3.91 -11.70
N ILE A 37 2.74 2.98 -11.15
CA ILE A 37 2.35 2.12 -10.04
C ILE A 37 3.40 2.18 -8.94
N ILE A 38 2.95 2.31 -7.69
CA ILE A 38 3.78 2.16 -6.51
C ILE A 38 3.20 1.02 -5.68
N ILE A 39 4.01 0.01 -5.36
CA ILE A 39 3.61 -1.12 -4.52
C ILE A 39 4.37 -1.03 -3.20
N ILE A 40 3.64 -1.04 -2.09
CA ILE A 40 4.23 -1.06 -0.74
C ILE A 40 3.91 -2.41 -0.09
N PRO A 41 4.90 -3.31 0.07
CA PRO A 41 4.72 -4.53 0.83
C PRO A 41 4.60 -4.21 2.32
N MET A 42 3.57 -4.78 2.95
CA MET A 42 3.23 -4.53 4.34
C MET A 42 3.37 -5.81 5.16
N ILE A 43 3.84 -5.65 6.39
CA ILE A 43 3.78 -6.68 7.43
C ILE A 43 3.07 -6.12 8.67
N GLU A 44 1.94 -6.71 9.03
CA GLU A 44 1.18 -6.32 10.22
C GLU A 44 0.69 -7.59 10.94
N ARG A 45 0.99 -7.71 12.25
CA ARG A 45 0.58 -8.87 13.06
C ARG A 45 0.94 -10.24 12.44
N LYS A 46 2.13 -10.33 11.82
CA LYS A 46 2.66 -11.51 11.09
C LYS A 46 1.92 -11.86 9.79
N HIS A 47 1.07 -10.96 9.29
CA HIS A 47 0.41 -11.11 8.01
C HIS A 47 1.05 -10.20 6.96
N PHE A 48 1.32 -10.75 5.78
CA PHE A 48 1.84 -10.03 4.63
C PHE A 48 0.72 -9.68 3.65
N TYR A 49 0.73 -8.44 3.16
CA TYR A 49 -0.20 -7.94 2.15
C TYR A 49 0.43 -6.77 1.38
N LEU A 50 -0.22 -6.29 0.32
CA LEU A 50 0.24 -5.15 -0.46
C LEU A 50 -0.71 -3.96 -0.32
N ILE A 51 -0.15 -2.75 -0.38
CA ILE A 51 -0.89 -1.53 -0.68
C ILE A 51 -0.36 -1.01 -2.02
N CYS A 52 -1.22 -1.00 -3.03
CA CYS A 52 -0.89 -0.59 -4.39
C CYS A 52 -1.51 0.77 -4.70
N PHE A 53 -0.71 1.68 -5.23
CA PHE A 53 -1.12 3.00 -5.70
C PHE A 53 -1.02 2.99 -7.23
N ASP A 54 -2.16 3.03 -7.89
CA ASP A 54 -2.26 3.26 -9.32
C ASP A 54 -2.42 4.77 -9.54
N LEU A 55 -1.31 5.43 -9.90
CA LEU A 55 -1.22 6.88 -10.07
C LEU A 55 -1.91 7.36 -11.35
N GLU A 56 -2.03 6.49 -12.34
CA GLU A 56 -2.67 6.78 -13.62
C GLU A 56 -4.19 6.83 -13.44
N ASN A 57 -4.76 5.77 -12.87
CA ASN A 57 -6.19 5.62 -12.64
C ASN A 57 -6.68 6.25 -11.33
N ALA A 58 -5.77 6.81 -10.53
CA ALA A 58 -6.06 7.41 -9.24
C ALA A 58 -6.81 6.46 -8.28
N LYS A 59 -6.26 5.26 -8.08
CA LYS A 59 -6.83 4.23 -7.21
C LYS A 59 -5.81 3.74 -6.18
N VAL A 60 -6.30 3.40 -4.98
CA VAL A 60 -5.49 2.74 -3.96
C VAL A 60 -6.16 1.43 -3.59
N GLU A 61 -5.45 0.32 -3.78
CA GLU A 61 -5.95 -1.03 -3.55
C GLU A 61 -5.11 -1.75 -2.50
N VAL A 62 -5.78 -2.35 -1.51
CA VAL A 62 -5.17 -3.37 -0.66
C VAL A 62 -5.36 -4.72 -1.32
N ILE A 63 -4.26 -5.43 -1.55
CA ILE A 63 -4.24 -6.76 -2.13
C ILE A 63 -3.76 -7.73 -1.05
N GLU A 64 -4.62 -8.67 -0.66
CA GLU A 64 -4.33 -9.67 0.36
C GLU A 64 -4.94 -11.02 -0.02
N ASN A 65 -4.35 -12.12 0.44
CA ASN A 65 -4.86 -13.46 0.14
C ASN A 65 -6.06 -13.89 0.99
N MET A 66 -6.52 -13.06 1.93
CA MET A 66 -7.60 -13.42 2.86
C MET A 66 -8.95 -12.87 2.40
N VAL A 67 -10.03 -13.67 2.44
CA VAL A 67 -11.40 -13.24 2.10
C VAL A 67 -11.92 -12.24 3.13
N SER A 68 -11.82 -12.59 4.41
CA SER A 68 -12.28 -11.75 5.50
C SER A 68 -11.24 -10.70 5.86
N ASN A 69 -11.70 -9.56 6.36
CA ASN A 69 -10.82 -8.63 7.07
C ASN A 69 -10.59 -9.21 8.47
N SER A 70 -9.76 -10.24 8.57
CA SER A 70 -9.49 -11.07 9.77
C SER A 70 -8.84 -10.31 10.93
N GLY A 71 -9.01 -8.99 10.98
CA GLY A 71 -8.53 -8.11 12.03
C GLY A 71 -7.03 -7.85 11.97
N PHE A 72 -6.35 -8.17 10.87
CA PHE A 72 -4.92 -7.87 10.72
C PHE A 72 -4.66 -6.38 10.62
N TYR A 73 -5.52 -5.67 9.88
CA TYR A 73 -5.48 -4.24 9.73
C TYR A 73 -6.91 -3.68 9.69
N ARG A 74 -7.04 -2.36 9.84
CA ARG A 74 -8.32 -1.65 9.72
C ARG A 74 -8.31 -0.83 8.44
N MET A 75 -9.41 -0.84 7.69
CA MET A 75 -9.59 0.00 6.49
C MET A 75 -10.26 1.35 6.78
N SER A 76 -10.62 1.60 8.04
CA SER A 76 -11.37 2.79 8.44
C SER A 76 -10.49 4.05 8.50
N ALA A 77 -10.96 5.14 7.88
CA ALA A 77 -10.47 6.48 8.16
C ALA A 77 -10.95 6.92 9.55
N GLY A 78 -10.04 7.41 10.39
CA GLY A 78 -10.36 7.90 11.74
C GLY A 78 -10.13 9.40 11.84
N THR A 79 -10.79 10.06 12.80
CA THR A 79 -10.57 11.49 13.07
C THR A 79 -9.20 11.75 13.70
N LYS A 80 -8.68 10.78 14.44
CA LYS A 80 -7.36 10.83 15.07
C LYS A 80 -6.43 9.78 14.46
N PHE A 81 -5.13 10.06 14.53
CA PHE A 81 -4.09 9.14 14.07
C PHE A 81 -4.25 7.71 14.64
N LYS A 82 -4.56 7.59 15.94
CA LYS A 82 -4.78 6.29 16.62
C LYS A 82 -6.00 5.51 16.12
N GLU A 83 -7.00 6.19 15.58
CA GLU A 83 -8.25 5.60 15.07
C GLU A 83 -8.13 5.23 13.59
N THR A 84 -7.18 5.84 12.89
CA THR A 84 -6.95 5.64 11.46
C THR A 84 -6.29 4.29 11.23
N GLY A 85 -6.87 3.53 10.30
CA GLY A 85 -6.35 2.25 9.85
C GLY A 85 -4.98 2.34 9.19
N THR A 86 -4.19 1.26 9.26
CA THR A 86 -2.82 1.23 8.70
C THR A 86 -2.80 1.57 7.21
N PRO A 87 -3.65 0.97 6.34
CA PRO A 87 -3.69 1.35 4.93
C PRO A 87 -4.06 2.82 4.68
N CYS A 88 -4.98 3.39 5.47
CA CYS A 88 -5.30 4.82 5.38
C CYS A 88 -4.11 5.70 5.78
N LYS A 89 -3.35 5.32 6.81
CA LYS A 89 -2.13 6.04 7.21
C LYS A 89 -1.09 6.03 6.11
N VAL A 90 -0.81 4.85 5.55
CA VAL A 90 0.15 4.68 4.45
C VAL A 90 -0.26 5.50 3.23
N LYS A 91 -1.56 5.48 2.88
CA LYS A 91 -2.12 6.38 1.85
C LYS A 91 -1.80 7.84 2.15
N ASN A 92 -2.09 8.31 3.37
CA ASN A 92 -1.84 9.70 3.75
C ASN A 92 -0.35 10.07 3.64
N TYR A 93 0.54 9.16 4.04
CA TYR A 93 1.99 9.39 3.93
C TYR A 93 2.45 9.47 2.48
N MET A 94 2.02 8.55 1.61
CA MET A 94 2.38 8.61 0.19
C MET A 94 1.78 9.84 -0.49
N VAL A 95 0.52 10.19 -0.22
CA VAL A 95 -0.07 11.43 -0.75
C VAL A 95 0.70 12.66 -0.27
N GLY A 96 1.11 12.68 1.01
CA GLY A 96 1.97 13.73 1.55
C GLY A 96 3.31 13.83 0.82
N TYR A 97 3.91 12.69 0.47
CA TYR A 97 5.16 12.64 -0.26
C TYR A 97 4.98 13.16 -1.69
N LEU A 98 3.94 12.69 -2.40
CA LEU A 98 3.59 13.17 -3.74
C LEU A 98 3.35 14.68 -3.76
N LYS A 99 2.68 15.24 -2.74
CA LYS A 99 2.51 16.69 -2.60
C LYS A 99 3.85 17.41 -2.40
N ALA A 100 4.72 16.89 -1.54
CA ALA A 100 6.03 17.48 -1.27
C ALA A 100 6.93 17.49 -2.52
N MET A 101 6.79 16.50 -3.40
CA MET A 101 7.49 16.42 -4.69
C MET A 101 6.75 17.12 -5.85
N GLU A 102 5.66 17.84 -5.56
CA GLU A 102 4.83 18.51 -6.56
C GLU A 102 4.37 17.56 -7.70
N HIS A 103 4.09 16.30 -7.35
CA HIS A 103 3.71 15.28 -8.31
C HIS A 103 2.33 15.58 -8.92
N PRO A 104 2.14 15.52 -10.26
CA PRO A 104 0.88 15.86 -10.91
C PRO A 104 -0.35 15.08 -10.42
N SER A 105 -0.17 13.81 -10.04
CA SER A 105 -1.26 12.98 -9.51
C SER A 105 -1.57 13.21 -8.02
N ALA A 106 -0.81 14.04 -7.29
CA ALA A 106 -0.99 14.23 -5.84
C ALA A 106 -2.42 14.63 -5.43
N ALA A 107 -3.04 15.54 -6.20
CA ALA A 107 -4.41 15.99 -5.94
C ALA A 107 -5.43 14.86 -6.17
N ARG A 108 -5.30 14.11 -7.28
CA ARG A 108 -6.17 12.98 -7.59
C ARG A 108 -6.00 11.84 -6.57
N MET A 109 -4.77 11.55 -6.16
CA MET A 109 -4.49 10.53 -5.15
C MET A 109 -4.99 10.90 -3.75
N ALA A 110 -5.09 12.19 -3.42
CA ALA A 110 -5.67 12.62 -2.15
C ALA A 110 -7.12 12.17 -2.01
N VAL A 111 -7.91 12.33 -3.08
CA VAL A 111 -9.34 11.97 -3.12
C VAL A 111 -9.60 10.52 -3.54
N ALA A 112 -8.61 9.82 -4.09
CA ALA A 112 -8.70 8.42 -4.52
C ALA A 112 -9.28 7.51 -3.43
N THR A 113 -10.24 6.65 -3.78
CA THR A 113 -10.80 5.70 -2.82
C THR A 113 -9.79 4.61 -2.51
N LEU A 114 -9.64 4.30 -1.22
CA LEU A 114 -8.90 3.14 -0.74
C LEU A 114 -9.87 1.95 -0.67
N THR A 115 -9.59 0.89 -1.40
CA THR A 115 -10.45 -0.30 -1.47
C THR A 115 -9.64 -1.56 -1.21
N LYS A 116 -10.30 -2.64 -0.78
CA LYS A 116 -9.72 -3.98 -0.80
C LYS A 116 -10.06 -4.63 -2.14
N LYS A 117 -9.07 -5.16 -2.86
CA LYS A 117 -9.31 -5.85 -4.13
C LYS A 117 -9.98 -7.19 -3.84
N LYS A 118 -11.17 -7.41 -4.40
CA LYS A 118 -11.83 -8.72 -4.36
C LYS A 118 -11.14 -9.63 -5.37
N MET A 119 -10.80 -10.84 -4.95
CA MET A 119 -10.15 -11.85 -5.77
C MET A 119 -10.87 -13.18 -5.56
N GLU A 120 -11.08 -13.92 -6.63
CA GLU A 120 -11.82 -15.19 -6.58
C GLU A 120 -10.98 -16.30 -5.91
N TRP A 121 -9.65 -16.25 -5.99
CA TRP A 121 -8.73 -17.15 -5.28
C TRP A 121 -8.41 -16.74 -3.83
N ALA A 122 -9.14 -15.78 -3.26
CA ALA A 122 -8.93 -15.41 -1.86
C ALA A 122 -9.29 -16.60 -0.93
N THR A 123 -8.48 -16.81 0.09
CA THR A 123 -8.56 -17.92 1.05
C THR A 123 -9.16 -17.47 2.39
N SER A 124 -9.77 -18.37 3.16
CA SER A 124 -10.29 -18.05 4.50
C SER A 124 -9.38 -18.51 5.65
N ASP A 125 -8.48 -19.44 5.38
CA ASP A 125 -7.74 -20.22 6.37
C ASP A 125 -6.23 -20.32 6.08
N ASN A 126 -5.75 -19.92 4.90
CA ASN A 126 -4.32 -19.93 4.59
C ASN A 126 -3.61 -18.67 5.09
N PHE A 127 -3.26 -18.68 6.37
CA PHE A 127 -2.47 -17.61 6.99
C PHE A 127 -0.96 -17.79 6.83
N ASN A 128 -0.50 -19.00 6.53
CA ASN A 128 0.92 -19.35 6.51
C ASN A 128 1.62 -18.89 5.23
N ASP A 129 0.94 -18.97 4.09
CA ASP A 129 1.53 -18.68 2.79
C ASP A 129 1.34 -17.23 2.35
N CYS A 130 0.84 -16.34 3.23
CA CYS A 130 0.56 -14.93 2.89
C CYS A 130 1.77 -14.20 2.26
N GLY A 131 3.00 -14.57 2.63
CA GLY A 131 4.22 -14.07 1.98
C GLY A 131 4.36 -14.52 0.52
N VAL A 132 4.08 -15.79 0.21
CA VAL A 132 4.12 -16.33 -1.16
C VAL A 132 3.05 -15.67 -2.03
N PHE A 133 1.83 -15.53 -1.49
CA PHE A 133 0.77 -14.78 -2.16
C PHE A 133 1.20 -13.33 -2.42
N THR A 134 1.76 -12.65 -1.43
CA THR A 134 2.23 -11.25 -1.56
C THR A 134 3.27 -11.12 -2.68
N MET A 135 4.26 -12.01 -2.74
CA MET A 135 5.27 -11.99 -3.81
C MET A 135 4.66 -12.23 -5.19
N ARG A 136 3.76 -13.22 -5.31
CA ARG A 136 3.08 -13.53 -6.58
C ARG A 136 2.14 -12.40 -7.02
N HIS A 137 1.43 -11.78 -6.08
CA HIS A 137 0.58 -10.62 -6.36
C HIS A 137 1.39 -9.42 -6.83
N MET A 138 2.57 -9.18 -6.24
CA MET A 138 3.47 -8.11 -6.66
C MET A 138 4.02 -8.33 -8.07
N GLU A 139 4.35 -9.57 -8.42
CA GLU A 139 4.81 -9.93 -9.78
C GLU A 139 3.73 -9.71 -10.84
N MET A 140 2.48 -10.01 -10.51
CA MET A 140 1.38 -10.07 -11.48
C MET A 140 0.51 -8.82 -11.53
N TYR A 141 0.60 -7.92 -10.54
CA TYR A 141 -0.21 -6.71 -10.51
C TYR A 141 0.30 -5.67 -11.52
N LYS A 142 -0.55 -5.31 -12.48
CA LYS A 142 -0.21 -4.42 -13.61
C LYS A 142 -0.98 -3.11 -13.62
N GLY A 143 -1.76 -2.83 -12.58
CA GLY A 143 -2.65 -1.66 -12.53
C GLY A 143 -4.07 -2.08 -12.16
N SER A 144 -4.90 -1.10 -11.88
CA SER A 144 -6.25 -1.33 -11.38
C SER A 144 -7.31 -1.55 -12.47
N ASP A 145 -6.98 -1.17 -13.71
CA ASP A 145 -7.76 -1.30 -14.93
C ASP A 145 -7.41 -2.56 -15.74
N ILE A 146 -6.31 -3.24 -15.40
CA ILE A 146 -5.91 -4.50 -16.01
C ILE A 146 -6.49 -5.67 -15.20
N GLU A 147 -7.02 -6.65 -15.92
CA GLU A 147 -7.48 -7.91 -15.32
C GLU A 147 -6.35 -8.52 -14.48
N PHE A 148 -6.65 -8.78 -13.22
CA PHE A 148 -5.66 -9.33 -12.32
C PHE A 148 -5.80 -10.84 -12.33
N GLU A 149 -4.87 -11.49 -13.01
CA GLU A 149 -4.76 -12.94 -13.06
C GLU A 149 -3.38 -13.33 -12.53
N CYS A 150 -3.35 -14.11 -11.45
CA CYS A 150 -2.08 -14.51 -10.82
C CYS A 150 -1.82 -16.02 -10.86
N GLY A 151 -2.70 -16.78 -11.52
CA GLY A 151 -2.58 -18.23 -11.70
C GLY A 151 -2.98 -19.06 -10.48
N PHE A 152 -3.59 -18.44 -9.47
CA PHE A 152 -4.21 -19.18 -8.36
C PHE A 152 -5.67 -19.47 -8.70
N SER A 153 -6.13 -20.65 -8.28
CA SER A 153 -7.53 -21.09 -8.37
C SER A 153 -7.95 -21.67 -7.02
N THR A 154 -9.22 -21.55 -6.68
CA THR A 154 -9.85 -22.23 -5.53
C THR A 154 -10.17 -23.67 -5.84
#